data_AF-A0AA88TND4-F1
#
_entry.id   AF-A0AA88TND4-F1
#
_cell.length_a   1.000
_cell.length_b   1.000
_cell.length_c   1.000
_cell.angle_alpha   90.00
_cell.angle_beta   90.00
_cell.angle_gamma   90.00
#
_symmetry.space_group_name_H-M   'P 1'
#
loop_
_entity.id
_entity.type
_entity.pdbx_description
1 polymer ?
#
loop_
_entity_poly.entity_id
_entity_poly.type
_entity_poly.pdbx_seq_one_letter_code
_entity_poly.pdbx_strand_id
1 'polypeptide(L)'
;MKSKFSKPHWPPVISPEESEKRRRFRKSLERQPSPQASPWSQWPPVLKNVKVLVPQSASVAVLPPPTAVADAALKRVPRATIWRRKKRAEEDRKALKHGKAIARRANPKRFTCRLCGQPKRLEFGHSFYKGKSFCATSAGKSVTQWLSEQKRMAGADSVSDVSQRRRKTDKPYTCHLCQKPKTKDYGHSRYAAKTFCSTYEGKTVELWLAEQRALARIK
;
A
#
# COMPACT_ATOMS: atom_id res chain seq x y z
N MET A 1 -43.29 -12.17 4.53
CA MET A 1 -42.70 -13.13 5.50
C MET A 1 -41.46 -12.51 6.13
N LYS A 2 -41.48 -12.17 7.43
CA LYS A 2 -40.34 -11.53 8.12
C LYS A 2 -39.36 -12.63 8.58
N SER A 3 -38.16 -12.67 8.02
CA SER A 3 -37.10 -13.56 8.50
C SER A 3 -36.59 -13.10 9.87
N LYS A 4 -36.72 -13.97 10.87
CA LYS A 4 -36.16 -13.74 12.20
C LYS A 4 -34.64 -13.92 12.10
N PHE A 5 -33.89 -12.84 12.26
CA PHE A 5 -32.44 -12.89 12.37
C PHE A 5 -32.09 -13.40 13.78
N SER A 6 -31.75 -14.68 13.90
CA SER A 6 -31.28 -15.26 15.17
C SER A 6 -29.84 -14.81 15.42
N LYS A 7 -29.57 -14.30 16.63
CA LYS A 7 -28.22 -13.92 17.07
C LYS A 7 -27.32 -15.16 17.09
N PRO A 8 -26.09 -15.12 16.52
CA PRO A 8 -25.19 -16.25 16.59
C PRO A 8 -24.78 -16.51 18.04
N HIS A 9 -25.06 -17.71 18.52
CA HIS A 9 -24.58 -18.22 19.81
C HIS A 9 -23.06 -18.32 19.77
N TRP A 10 -22.41 -17.62 20.70
CA TRP A 10 -20.99 -17.77 21.01
C TRP A 10 -20.85 -18.60 22.28
N PRO A 11 -19.89 -19.54 22.36
CA PRO A 11 -18.89 -19.87 21.34
C PRO A 11 -19.46 -20.71 20.18
N PRO A 12 -18.85 -20.62 18.97
CA PRO A 12 -19.24 -21.48 17.85
C PRO A 12 -19.08 -22.94 18.28
N VAL A 13 -20.12 -23.75 18.08
CA VAL A 13 -20.03 -25.20 18.28
C VAL A 13 -19.05 -25.73 17.22
N ILE A 14 -17.79 -25.88 17.60
CA ILE A 14 -16.76 -26.41 16.72
C ILE A 14 -17.06 -27.91 16.58
N SER A 15 -17.35 -28.36 15.36
CA SER A 15 -17.51 -29.79 15.06
C SER A 15 -16.29 -30.59 15.56
N PRO A 16 -16.47 -31.83 16.03
CA PRO A 16 -15.36 -32.72 16.38
C PRO A 16 -14.27 -32.80 15.30
N GLU A 17 -14.67 -32.76 14.02
CA GLU A 17 -13.75 -32.78 12.88
C GLU A 17 -12.88 -31.52 12.78
N GLU A 18 -13.46 -30.34 13.05
CA GLU A 18 -12.72 -29.09 13.00
C GLU A 18 -11.80 -28.95 14.22
N SER A 19 -12.21 -29.47 15.37
CA SER A 19 -11.35 -29.59 16.55
C SER A 19 -10.14 -30.49 16.27
N GLU A 20 -10.35 -31.63 15.58
CA GLU A 20 -9.28 -32.54 15.19
C GLU A 20 -8.32 -31.90 14.16
N LYS A 21 -8.85 -31.16 13.16
CA LYS A 21 -8.03 -30.39 12.22
C LYS A 21 -7.13 -29.38 12.94
N ARG A 22 -7.67 -28.63 13.91
CA ARG A 22 -6.91 -27.67 14.72
C ARG A 22 -5.85 -28.37 15.57
N ARG A 23 -6.15 -29.54 16.13
CA ARG A 23 -5.19 -30.37 16.89
C ARG A 23 -4.03 -30.83 16.01
N ARG A 24 -4.32 -31.34 14.80
CA ARG A 24 -3.30 -31.76 13.83
C ARG A 24 -2.41 -30.60 13.39
N PHE A 25 -3.00 -29.43 13.16
CA PHE A 25 -2.25 -28.22 12.80
C PHE A 25 -1.27 -27.81 13.91
N ARG A 26 -1.67 -27.83 15.19
CA ARG A 26 -0.76 -27.56 16.31
C ARG A 26 0.37 -28.60 16.39
N LYS A 27 0.05 -29.90 16.30
CA LYS A 27 1.07 -30.96 16.26
C LYS A 27 2.05 -30.81 15.09
N SER A 28 1.58 -30.32 13.95
CA SER A 28 2.44 -30.06 12.79
C SER A 28 3.37 -28.86 12.99
N LEU A 29 2.95 -27.85 13.75
CA LEU A 29 3.80 -26.71 14.14
C LEU A 29 4.85 -27.12 15.18
N GLU A 30 4.48 -28.01 16.10
CA GLU A 30 5.36 -28.49 17.17
C GLU A 30 6.41 -29.49 16.68
N ARG A 31 6.14 -30.21 15.57
CA ARG A 31 7.11 -31.08 14.89
C ARG A 31 8.08 -30.35 13.95
N GLN A 32 7.90 -29.05 13.70
CA GLN A 32 8.92 -28.28 13.00
C GLN A 32 10.09 -28.06 13.96
N PRO A 33 11.33 -28.47 13.63
CA PRO A 33 12.49 -28.17 14.46
C PRO A 33 12.64 -26.64 14.51
N SER A 34 12.31 -26.05 15.65
CA SER A 34 12.53 -24.63 15.91
C SER A 34 14.03 -24.40 16.01
N PRO A 35 14.65 -23.59 15.13
CA PRO A 35 15.98 -23.08 15.41
C PRO A 35 15.82 -22.07 16.56
N GLN A 36 16.55 -22.30 17.67
CA GLN A 36 16.70 -21.40 18.82
C GLN A 36 15.52 -21.38 19.80
N ALA A 37 15.61 -22.22 20.83
CA ALA A 37 14.95 -21.97 22.10
C ALA A 37 15.68 -20.82 22.81
N SER A 38 15.12 -19.61 22.74
CA SER A 38 15.50 -18.53 23.65
C SER A 38 15.09 -18.92 25.08
N PRO A 39 15.99 -18.81 26.09
CA PRO A 39 15.67 -19.19 27.46
C PRO A 39 14.96 -18.04 28.18
N TRP A 40 13.77 -17.65 27.74
CA TRP A 40 12.91 -16.72 28.47
C TRP A 40 11.56 -17.37 28.74
N SER A 41 11.53 -18.18 29.81
CA SER A 41 10.30 -18.54 30.53
C SER A 41 10.67 -19.15 31.88
N GLN A 42 11.07 -18.31 32.84
CA GLN A 42 10.87 -18.64 34.25
C GLN A 42 10.31 -17.41 34.96
N TRP A 43 9.03 -17.50 35.30
CA TRP A 43 8.44 -16.71 36.38
C TRP A 43 9.01 -17.22 37.71
N PRO A 44 9.25 -16.36 38.71
CA PRO A 44 10.00 -16.76 39.89
C PRO A 44 9.12 -17.55 40.87
N PRO A 45 9.63 -18.64 41.49
CA PRO A 45 9.04 -19.16 42.70
C PRO A 45 9.38 -18.23 43.87
N VAL A 46 8.37 -17.88 44.65
CA VAL A 46 8.50 -17.21 45.94
C VAL A 46 9.25 -18.14 46.88
N LEU A 47 10.51 -17.83 47.21
CA LEU A 47 11.22 -18.47 48.30
C LEU A 47 11.86 -17.43 49.23
N LYS A 48 11.66 -17.74 50.51
CA LYS A 48 11.77 -16.90 51.69
C LYS A 48 13.19 -17.07 52.23
N ASN A 49 13.80 -15.98 52.68
CA ASN A 49 14.96 -15.96 53.58
C ASN A 49 16.21 -16.72 53.12
N VAL A 50 17.11 -16.05 52.39
CA VAL A 50 18.52 -16.47 52.30
C VAL A 50 19.41 -15.25 52.56
N LYS A 51 20.28 -15.38 53.56
CA LYS A 51 21.24 -14.38 54.02
C LYS A 51 22.31 -14.22 52.94
N VAL A 52 22.35 -13.05 52.31
CA VAL A 52 23.35 -12.69 51.30
C VAL A 52 24.69 -12.45 52.02
N LEU A 53 25.62 -13.39 51.88
CA LEU A 53 27.04 -13.07 51.97
C LEU A 53 27.50 -12.73 50.56
N VAL A 54 27.92 -11.48 50.38
CA VAL A 54 28.51 -10.94 49.15
C VAL A 54 29.92 -11.51 48.98
N PRO A 55 30.25 -12.02 47.78
CA PRO A 55 31.60 -11.78 47.25
C PRO A 55 31.51 -10.84 46.04
N GLN A 56 32.23 -9.72 46.15
CA GLN A 56 32.53 -8.82 45.03
C GLN A 56 33.33 -9.58 43.97
N SER A 57 32.84 -9.57 42.72
CA SER A 57 33.74 -9.54 41.57
C SER A 57 33.03 -8.89 40.39
N ALA A 58 33.51 -7.71 40.03
CA ALA A 58 33.01 -6.90 38.95
C ALA A 58 33.39 -7.51 37.60
N SER A 59 32.40 -7.74 36.75
CA SER A 59 32.60 -7.77 35.30
C SER A 59 31.50 -6.92 34.69
N VAL A 60 31.86 -5.67 34.41
CA VAL A 60 31.01 -4.69 33.73
C VAL A 60 30.84 -5.17 32.30
N ALA A 61 29.74 -5.88 32.03
CA ALA A 61 29.21 -6.00 30.69
C ALA A 61 28.71 -4.61 30.28
N VAL A 62 29.46 -3.92 29.41
CA VAL A 62 29.07 -2.63 28.84
C VAL A 62 27.80 -2.85 28.02
N LEU A 63 26.65 -2.48 28.60
CA LEU A 63 25.41 -2.35 27.86
C LEU A 63 25.59 -1.24 26.82
N PRO A 64 25.22 -1.46 25.53
CA PRO A 64 25.32 -0.41 24.54
C PRO A 64 24.43 0.78 24.96
N PRO A 65 24.88 2.01 24.74
CA PRO A 65 24.13 3.20 25.13
C PRO A 65 22.73 3.17 24.51
N PRO A 66 21.69 3.64 25.21
CA PRO A 66 20.29 3.64 24.74
C PRO A 66 20.12 4.32 23.35
N THR A 67 21.05 5.21 22.99
CA THR A 67 21.13 5.83 21.67
C THR A 67 21.40 4.83 20.54
N ALA A 68 22.27 3.84 20.75
CA ALA A 68 22.64 2.85 19.73
C ALA A 68 21.49 1.88 19.39
N VAL A 69 20.67 1.52 20.38
CA VAL A 69 19.45 0.71 20.17
C VAL A 69 18.33 1.52 19.52
N ALA A 70 18.22 2.82 19.81
CA ALA A 70 17.29 3.72 19.13
C ALA A 70 17.67 3.94 17.65
N ASP A 71 18.95 4.14 17.35
CA ASP A 71 19.46 4.27 15.98
C ASP A 71 19.27 2.98 15.17
N ALA A 72 19.45 1.81 15.79
CA ALA A 72 19.16 0.52 15.17
C ALA A 72 17.64 0.32 14.92
N ALA A 73 16.78 0.84 15.79
CA ALA A 73 15.33 0.79 15.63
C ALA A 73 14.83 1.71 14.50
N LEU A 74 15.42 2.90 14.34
CA LEU A 74 15.12 3.82 13.22
C LEU A 74 15.53 3.24 11.86
N LYS A 75 16.58 2.41 11.83
CA LYS A 75 17.03 1.69 10.63
C LYS A 75 16.18 0.47 10.28
N ARG A 76 15.36 -0.04 11.22
CA ARG A 76 14.48 -1.20 10.96
C ARG A 76 13.28 -0.77 10.12
N VAL A 77 13.33 -1.12 8.84
CA VAL A 77 12.20 -0.97 7.93
C VAL A 77 10.97 -1.71 8.51
N PRO A 78 9.81 -1.04 8.63
CA PRO A 78 8.61 -1.68 9.18
C PRO A 78 8.25 -2.96 8.43
N ARG A 79 7.74 -3.98 9.16
CA ARG A 79 7.34 -5.28 8.59
C ARG A 79 6.40 -5.14 7.39
N ALA A 80 5.46 -4.19 7.44
CA ALA A 80 4.55 -3.89 6.32
C ALA A 80 5.29 -3.39 5.07
N THR A 81 6.36 -2.62 5.23
CA THR A 81 7.19 -2.13 4.13
C THR A 81 8.04 -3.26 3.56
N ILE A 82 8.58 -4.15 4.39
CA ILE A 82 9.26 -5.38 3.94
C ILE A 82 8.29 -6.24 3.11
N TRP A 83 7.06 -6.46 3.61
CA TRP A 83 6.05 -7.24 2.90
C TRP A 83 5.65 -6.60 1.56
N ARG A 84 5.42 -5.27 1.53
CA ARG A 84 5.13 -4.53 0.27
C ARG A 84 6.28 -4.64 -0.73
N ARG A 85 7.54 -4.54 -0.27
CA ARG A 85 8.73 -4.72 -1.13
C ARG A 85 8.82 -6.15 -1.68
N LYS A 86 8.56 -7.17 -0.85
CA LYS A 86 8.52 -8.58 -1.26
C LYS A 86 7.42 -8.83 -2.30
N LYS A 87 6.21 -8.32 -2.05
CA LYS A 87 5.08 -8.47 -2.97
C LYS A 87 5.35 -7.81 -4.33
N ARG A 88 5.88 -6.57 -4.31
CA ARG A 88 6.30 -5.88 -5.54
C ARG A 88 7.40 -6.62 -6.28
N ALA A 89 8.34 -7.23 -5.56
CA ALA A 89 9.38 -8.08 -6.16
C ALA A 89 8.79 -9.28 -6.90
N GLU A 90 7.79 -9.91 -6.30
CA GLU A 90 7.15 -11.08 -6.89
C GLU A 90 6.34 -10.69 -8.13
N GLU A 91 5.64 -9.55 -8.09
CA GLU A 91 4.98 -8.96 -9.26
C GLU A 91 6.00 -8.65 -10.36
N ASP A 92 7.15 -8.04 -10.03
CA ASP A 92 8.22 -7.75 -11.00
C ASP A 92 8.77 -9.05 -11.63
N ARG A 93 9.00 -10.10 -10.83
CA ARG A 93 9.42 -11.42 -11.35
C ARG A 93 8.38 -12.04 -12.27
N LYS A 94 7.09 -11.90 -11.96
CA LYS A 94 6.00 -12.38 -12.81
C LYS A 94 5.94 -11.59 -14.12
N ALA A 95 6.12 -10.27 -14.09
CA ALA A 95 6.16 -9.42 -15.28
C ALA A 95 7.30 -9.83 -16.23
N LEU A 96 8.48 -10.10 -15.68
CA LEU A 96 9.64 -10.59 -16.45
C LEU A 96 9.37 -11.96 -17.09
N LYS A 97 8.78 -12.91 -16.36
CA LYS A 97 8.48 -14.26 -16.88
C LYS A 97 7.45 -14.26 -18.01
N HIS A 98 6.42 -13.42 -17.91
CA HIS A 98 5.34 -13.39 -18.89
C HIS A 98 5.61 -12.46 -20.08
N GLY A 99 6.70 -11.68 -20.07
CA GLY A 99 7.03 -10.70 -21.11
C GLY A 99 5.97 -9.61 -21.31
N LYS A 100 4.99 -9.52 -20.40
CA LYS A 100 3.83 -8.64 -20.48
C LYS A 100 3.68 -7.87 -19.18
N ALA A 101 3.38 -6.58 -19.31
CA ALA A 101 2.97 -5.72 -18.22
C ALA A 101 1.81 -6.39 -17.45
N ILE A 102 1.95 -6.55 -16.13
CA ILE A 102 0.87 -7.09 -15.31
C ILE A 102 -0.22 -6.01 -15.26
N ALA A 103 -1.40 -6.35 -15.79
CA ALA A 103 -2.55 -5.45 -15.77
C ALA A 103 -2.76 -4.91 -14.34
N ARG A 104 -2.78 -3.59 -14.21
CA ARG A 104 -3.15 -2.94 -12.94
C ARG A 104 -4.52 -3.48 -12.50
N ARG A 105 -4.70 -3.63 -11.18
CA ARG A 105 -5.96 -4.08 -10.58
C ARG A 105 -7.15 -3.44 -11.31
N ALA A 106 -8.05 -4.27 -11.82
CA ALA A 106 -9.26 -3.82 -12.50
C ALA A 106 -9.95 -2.74 -11.65
N ASN A 107 -10.38 -1.66 -12.32
CA ASN A 107 -11.01 -0.51 -11.66
C ASN A 107 -12.09 -1.00 -10.68
N PRO A 108 -12.10 -0.50 -9.43
CA PRO A 108 -13.08 -0.89 -8.43
C PRO A 108 -14.50 -0.76 -8.99
N LYS A 109 -15.32 -1.78 -8.71
CA LYS A 109 -16.65 -2.00 -9.29
C LYS A 109 -17.51 -0.72 -9.27
N ARG A 110 -18.20 -0.53 -10.39
CA ARG A 110 -19.10 0.56 -10.78
C ARG A 110 -19.96 1.05 -9.60
N PHE A 111 -19.70 2.25 -9.11
CA PHE A 111 -20.55 2.90 -8.11
C PHE A 111 -21.84 3.40 -8.79
N THR A 112 -22.98 2.84 -8.43
CA THR A 112 -24.30 3.36 -8.84
C THR A 112 -24.67 4.58 -7.99
N CYS A 113 -25.43 5.50 -8.58
CA CYS A 113 -25.99 6.64 -7.87
C CYS A 113 -27.20 6.21 -7.05
N ARG A 114 -27.30 6.68 -5.80
CA ARG A 114 -28.46 6.41 -4.94
C ARG A 114 -29.72 7.16 -5.39
N LEU A 115 -29.58 8.24 -6.15
CA LEU A 115 -30.68 9.13 -6.53
C LEU A 115 -31.35 8.71 -7.84
N CYS A 116 -30.60 8.18 -8.81
CA CYS A 116 -31.14 7.78 -10.11
C CYS A 116 -30.85 6.32 -10.49
N GLY A 117 -30.16 5.56 -9.64
CA GLY A 117 -29.77 4.17 -9.90
C GLY A 117 -28.69 3.98 -10.97
N GLN A 118 -28.41 4.99 -11.80
CA GLN A 118 -27.45 4.91 -12.90
C GLN A 118 -26.00 4.89 -12.40
N PRO A 119 -25.05 4.33 -13.18
CA PRO A 119 -23.62 4.41 -12.86
C PRO A 119 -23.18 5.87 -12.71
N LYS A 120 -22.37 6.19 -11.67
CA LYS A 120 -21.78 7.51 -11.42
C LYS A 120 -20.72 7.88 -12.47
N ARG A 121 -21.12 7.99 -13.73
CA ARG A 121 -20.30 8.45 -14.85
C ARG A 121 -20.80 9.82 -15.29
N LEU A 122 -19.91 10.59 -15.90
CA LEU A 122 -20.22 11.88 -16.47
C LEU A 122 -21.31 11.79 -17.54
N GLU A 123 -21.32 10.69 -18.31
CA GLU A 123 -22.31 10.36 -19.36
C GLU A 123 -23.75 10.40 -18.85
N PHE A 124 -24.01 9.91 -17.64
CA PHE A 124 -25.34 9.86 -17.02
C PHE A 124 -25.66 11.12 -16.19
N GLY A 125 -24.92 12.21 -16.42
CA GLY A 125 -25.14 13.47 -15.72
C GLY A 125 -24.65 13.48 -14.27
N HIS A 126 -23.66 12.65 -13.92
CA HIS A 126 -23.02 12.69 -12.61
C HIS A 126 -21.74 13.51 -12.62
N SER A 127 -21.54 14.33 -11.59
CA SER A 127 -20.29 15.06 -11.40
C SER A 127 -19.90 15.16 -9.94
N PHE A 128 -18.63 15.41 -9.69
CA PHE A 128 -18.09 15.58 -8.36
C PHE A 128 -17.23 16.84 -8.32
N TYR A 129 -17.53 17.74 -7.39
CA TYR A 129 -16.78 18.98 -7.23
C TYR A 129 -16.58 19.27 -5.74
N LYS A 130 -15.31 19.41 -5.31
CA LYS A 130 -14.91 19.72 -3.93
C LYS A 130 -15.73 18.99 -2.84
N GLY A 131 -15.86 17.67 -2.93
CA GLY A 131 -16.58 16.88 -1.90
C GLY A 131 -18.08 16.68 -2.16
N LYS A 132 -18.69 17.44 -3.07
CA LYS A 132 -20.12 17.36 -3.38
C LYS A 132 -20.33 16.51 -4.63
N SER A 133 -21.25 15.55 -4.57
CA SER A 133 -21.68 14.76 -5.74
C SER A 133 -22.99 15.28 -6.30
N PHE A 134 -23.05 15.47 -7.61
CA PHE A 134 -24.20 15.94 -8.34
C PHE A 134 -24.80 14.83 -9.20
N CYS A 135 -26.11 14.86 -9.35
CA CYS A 135 -26.87 14.01 -10.25
C CYS A 135 -27.86 14.91 -11.02
N ALA A 136 -27.68 14.99 -12.33
CA ALA A 136 -28.53 15.81 -13.20
C ALA A 136 -29.99 15.37 -13.14
N THR A 137 -30.25 14.06 -13.12
CA THR A 137 -31.59 13.47 -13.06
C THR A 137 -32.36 13.89 -11.80
N SER A 138 -31.70 13.98 -10.64
CA SER A 138 -32.38 14.37 -9.40
C SER A 138 -32.46 15.87 -9.20
N ALA A 139 -31.52 16.63 -9.76
CA ALA A 139 -31.43 18.08 -9.55
C ALA A 139 -32.11 18.90 -10.65
N GLY A 140 -32.53 18.28 -11.77
CA GLY A 140 -33.16 18.96 -12.89
C GLY A 140 -32.27 20.00 -13.59
N LYS A 141 -30.96 19.97 -13.33
CA LYS A 141 -29.96 20.91 -13.87
C LYS A 141 -28.88 20.16 -14.63
N SER A 142 -28.29 20.79 -15.63
CA SER A 142 -27.17 20.18 -16.37
C SER A 142 -25.91 20.15 -15.51
N VAL A 143 -25.05 19.16 -15.76
CA VAL A 143 -23.76 19.03 -15.08
C VAL A 143 -22.89 20.28 -15.25
N THR A 144 -22.89 20.86 -16.45
CA THR A 144 -22.09 22.04 -16.79
C THR A 144 -22.55 23.27 -16.01
N GLN A 145 -23.87 23.48 -15.91
CA GLN A 145 -24.44 24.58 -15.13
C GLN A 145 -24.10 24.44 -13.64
N TRP A 146 -24.24 23.24 -13.08
CA TRP A 146 -23.89 22.98 -11.68
C TRP A 146 -22.39 23.17 -11.43
N LEU A 147 -21.51 22.70 -12.32
CA LEU A 147 -20.06 22.90 -12.19
C LEU A 147 -19.67 24.37 -12.24
N SER A 148 -20.31 25.17 -13.11
CA SER A 148 -20.08 26.62 -13.18
C SER A 148 -20.54 27.33 -11.90
N GLU A 149 -21.70 26.94 -11.35
CA GLU A 149 -22.19 27.44 -10.06
C GLU A 149 -21.22 27.09 -8.92
N GLN A 150 -20.77 25.84 -8.85
CA GLN A 150 -19.80 25.43 -7.83
C GLN A 150 -18.45 26.15 -7.97
N LYS A 151 -17.97 26.41 -9.20
CA LYS A 151 -16.76 27.19 -9.44
C LYS A 151 -16.91 28.65 -9.02
N ARG A 152 -18.08 29.27 -9.26
CA ARG A 152 -18.38 30.62 -8.81
C ARG A 152 -18.39 30.71 -7.28
N MET A 153 -19.07 29.78 -6.61
CA MET A 153 -19.10 29.71 -5.15
C MET A 153 -17.69 29.47 -4.57
N ALA A 154 -16.91 28.58 -5.19
CA ALA A 154 -15.54 28.31 -4.78
C ALA A 154 -14.53 29.45 -5.03
N GLY A 155 -14.84 30.35 -5.97
CA GLY A 155 -14.01 31.52 -6.28
C GLY A 155 -14.27 32.71 -5.35
N ALA A 156 -15.45 32.78 -4.71
CA ALA A 156 -15.75 33.78 -3.69
C ALA A 156 -14.93 33.55 -2.40
N ASP A 157 -14.62 32.29 -2.09
CA ASP A 157 -13.84 31.91 -0.90
C ASP A 157 -12.31 31.90 -1.14
N SER A 158 -11.82 32.24 -2.35
CA SER A 158 -10.40 32.11 -2.71
C SER A 158 -9.73 33.41 -3.18
N VAL A 159 -10.12 34.56 -2.62
CA VAL A 159 -9.39 35.82 -2.85
C VAL A 159 -8.22 35.92 -1.86
N SER A 160 -7.23 35.04 -1.99
CA SER A 160 -5.93 35.22 -1.31
C SER A 160 -4.77 34.34 -1.82
N ASP A 161 -4.95 33.46 -2.83
CA ASP A 161 -3.83 32.64 -3.32
C ASP A 161 -3.86 32.41 -4.85
N VAL A 162 -3.88 33.49 -5.62
CA VAL A 162 -3.68 33.46 -7.08
C VAL A 162 -2.57 34.42 -7.47
N SER A 163 -1.40 34.29 -6.83
CA SER A 163 -0.22 35.07 -7.22
C SER A 163 1.07 34.27 -7.43
N GLN A 164 1.08 32.94 -7.26
CA GLN A 164 2.34 32.17 -7.38
C GLN A 164 2.31 30.91 -8.24
N ARG A 165 1.48 30.86 -9.29
CA ARG A 165 1.70 29.88 -10.38
C ARG A 165 1.63 30.55 -11.74
N ARG A 166 2.62 31.41 -12.03
CA ARG A 166 3.10 31.57 -13.41
C ARG A 166 3.45 30.16 -13.90
N ARG A 167 2.56 29.58 -14.72
CA ARG A 167 2.87 28.38 -15.49
C ARG A 167 4.00 28.78 -16.44
N LYS A 168 5.23 28.49 -16.04
CA LYS A 168 6.36 28.45 -16.96
C LYS A 168 5.92 27.50 -18.07
N THR A 169 5.85 27.99 -19.30
CA THR A 169 5.60 27.18 -20.47
C THR A 169 6.82 26.29 -20.64
N ASP A 170 6.86 25.19 -19.88
CA ASP A 170 7.88 24.16 -20.02
C ASP A 170 7.76 23.65 -21.46
N LYS A 171 8.76 24.00 -22.29
CA LYS A 171 8.92 23.39 -23.62
C LYS A 171 8.83 21.88 -23.42
N PRO A 172 7.97 21.16 -24.17
CA PRO A 172 7.85 19.72 -24.02
C PRO A 172 9.22 19.11 -24.36
N TYR A 173 9.93 18.65 -23.33
CA TYR A 173 11.24 18.04 -23.48
C TYR A 173 11.06 16.77 -24.33
N THR A 174 11.45 16.84 -25.60
CA THR A 174 11.28 15.75 -26.57
C THR A 174 12.38 14.72 -26.42
N CYS A 175 12.05 13.47 -26.74
CA CYS A 175 13.00 12.38 -26.75
C CYS A 175 13.93 12.48 -27.96
N HIS A 176 15.25 12.43 -27.75
CA HIS A 176 16.19 12.45 -28.87
C HIS A 176 16.10 11.17 -29.73
N LEU A 177 15.58 10.07 -29.18
CA LEU A 177 15.45 8.79 -29.91
C LEU A 177 14.19 8.71 -30.77
N CYS A 178 13.05 9.20 -30.26
CA CYS A 178 11.76 9.05 -30.95
C CYS A 178 11.03 10.37 -31.21
N GLN A 179 11.65 11.51 -30.90
CA GLN A 179 11.16 12.88 -31.10
C GLN A 179 9.79 13.23 -30.48
N LYS A 180 9.15 12.29 -29.80
CA LYS A 180 7.91 12.47 -29.04
C LYS A 180 8.18 13.14 -27.68
N PRO A 181 7.18 13.77 -27.05
CA PRO A 181 7.32 14.29 -25.70
C PRO A 181 7.78 13.19 -24.73
N LYS A 182 8.75 13.48 -23.84
CA LYS A 182 9.21 12.56 -22.79
C LYS A 182 8.19 12.43 -21.66
N THR A 183 6.97 12.02 -21.98
CA THR A 183 5.94 11.67 -21.00
C THR A 183 5.76 10.15 -20.93
N LYS A 184 5.16 9.71 -19.82
CA LYS A 184 4.90 8.29 -19.57
C LYS A 184 3.95 7.69 -20.61
N ASP A 185 3.03 8.49 -21.14
CA ASP A 185 2.04 8.06 -22.13
C ASP A 185 2.68 7.70 -23.47
N TYR A 186 3.82 8.31 -23.80
CA TYR A 186 4.63 7.96 -24.97
C TYR A 186 5.72 6.92 -24.66
N GLY A 187 5.61 6.21 -23.54
CA GLY A 187 6.51 5.11 -23.21
C GLY A 187 7.91 5.55 -22.75
N HIS A 188 8.02 6.76 -22.19
CA HIS A 188 9.26 7.24 -21.59
C HIS A 188 9.26 7.01 -20.07
N SER A 189 10.40 6.58 -19.54
CA SER A 189 10.58 6.48 -18.09
C SER A 189 12.01 6.79 -17.68
N ARG A 190 12.21 7.06 -16.39
CA ARG A 190 13.53 7.26 -15.80
C ARG A 190 13.63 6.44 -14.52
N TYR A 191 14.72 5.72 -14.35
CA TYR A 191 15.03 4.99 -13.12
C TYR A 191 16.47 5.27 -12.73
N ALA A 192 16.66 5.81 -11.52
CA ALA A 192 17.92 6.42 -11.11
C ALA A 192 18.40 7.44 -12.17
N ALA A 193 19.56 7.20 -12.79
CA ALA A 193 20.15 8.05 -13.83
C ALA A 193 19.86 7.57 -15.27
N LYS A 194 19.18 6.44 -15.46
CA LYS A 194 18.92 5.87 -16.78
C LYS A 194 17.58 6.33 -17.32
N THR A 195 17.56 6.75 -18.58
CA THR A 195 16.33 7.08 -19.33
C THR A 195 15.97 5.93 -20.27
N PHE A 196 14.67 5.67 -20.40
CA PHE A 196 14.13 4.62 -21.25
C PHE A 196 13.15 5.19 -22.27
N CYS A 197 13.21 4.66 -23.48
CA CYS A 197 12.27 4.93 -24.56
C CYS A 197 11.74 3.58 -25.09
N SER A 198 10.45 3.31 -24.91
CA SER A 198 9.85 2.05 -25.36
C SER A 198 9.94 1.82 -26.86
N THR A 199 9.92 2.89 -27.65
CA THR A 199 9.99 2.84 -29.11
C THR A 199 11.33 2.30 -29.60
N TYR A 200 12.41 2.58 -28.87
CA TYR A 200 13.77 2.19 -29.26
C TYR A 200 14.14 0.80 -28.73
N GLU A 201 13.73 0.47 -27.51
CA GLU A 201 14.13 -0.76 -26.81
C GLU A 201 13.20 -1.96 -27.07
N GLY A 202 12.06 -1.74 -27.74
CA GLY A 202 11.08 -2.80 -28.05
C GLY A 202 10.40 -3.42 -26.82
N LYS A 203 10.58 -2.82 -25.63
CA LYS A 203 10.01 -3.29 -24.36
C LYS A 203 8.99 -2.28 -23.81
N THR A 204 8.04 -2.76 -23.01
CA THR A 204 7.14 -1.86 -22.28
C THR A 204 7.89 -1.14 -21.16
N VAL A 205 7.47 0.09 -20.83
CA VAL A 205 8.02 0.84 -19.68
C VAL A 205 7.98 0.03 -18.39
N GLU A 206 6.91 -0.74 -18.18
CA GLU A 206 6.76 -1.52 -16.95
C GLU A 206 7.75 -2.68 -16.87
N LEU A 207 8.00 -3.36 -18.00
CA LEU A 207 9.00 -4.43 -18.08
C LEU A 207 10.40 -3.88 -17.80
N TRP A 208 10.77 -2.77 -18.43
CA TRP A 208 12.07 -2.13 -18.19
C TRP A 208 12.22 -1.64 -16.74
N LEU A 209 11.18 -1.06 -16.14
CA LEU A 209 11.21 -0.67 -14.73
C LEU A 209 11.30 -1.88 -13.79
N ALA A 210 10.76 -3.03 -14.17
CA ALA A 210 10.93 -4.28 -13.40
C ALA A 210 12.38 -4.78 -13.50
N GLU A 211 13.00 -4.75 -14.69
CA GLU A 211 14.41 -5.07 -14.89
C GLU A 211 15.33 -4.18 -14.05
N GLN A 212 15.16 -2.85 -14.12
CA GLN A 212 16.00 -1.93 -13.35
C GLN A 212 15.83 -2.12 -11.83
N ARG A 213 14.62 -2.42 -11.36
CA ARG A 213 14.36 -2.74 -9.94
C ARG A 213 14.93 -4.09 -9.51
N ALA A 214 15.07 -5.05 -10.42
CA ALA A 214 15.73 -6.32 -10.15
C ALA A 214 17.25 -6.12 -10.06
N LEU A 215 17.84 -5.40 -11.02
CA LEU A 215 19.27 -5.08 -11.05
C LEU A 215 19.73 -4.28 -9.82
N ALA A 216 18.91 -3.33 -9.35
CA ALA A 216 19.21 -2.54 -8.16
C ALA A 216 19.22 -3.34 -6.84
N ARG A 217 18.90 -4.63 -6.86
CA ARG A 217 18.94 -5.52 -5.67
C ARG A 217 20.17 -6.41 -5.62
N ILE A 218 20.89 -6.53 -6.74
CA ILE A 218 22.09 -7.36 -6.83
C ILE A 218 23.33 -6.56 -6.36
N LYS A 219 23.21 -5.22 -6.30
CA LYS A 219 24.19 -4.32 -5.70
C LYS A 219 23.87 -4.09 -4.23
#